data_AF-A0A397VJX6-F1
#
_entry.id   AF-A0A397VJX6-F1
#
_cell.length_a   1.000
_cell.length_b   1.000
_cell.length_c   1.000
_cell.angle_alpha   90.00
_cell.angle_beta   90.00
_cell.angle_gamma   90.00
#
_symmetry.space_group_name_H-M   'P 1'
#
loop_
_entity.id
_entity.type
_entity.pdbx_description
1 polymer ?
#
loop_
_entity_poly.entity_id
_entity_poly.type
_entity_poly.pdbx_seq_one_letter_code
_entity_poly.pdbx_strand_id
1 'polypeptide(L)'
;MVKYPNKIFDSENFTSLQENALVSLISRDDLQMEEVKIWNRVIEWGIAQNPDLPSNPEDWSHENFLALKTTLRKCLPLIRYFQMSGVDIIDNVQPYQQILEKNLWNDIVKKLAIPNRPVSSIILPPRIISTPTLPTRVTEPFSMVISDEHAAKIASWIDRKDYSYSVTNNPYEFELLLRGTRDGFTKDSFWNLCDKRTHLVVIIKVKGTNEILGGYNPVGWDKQWDDLPATKSCNDSFIFSLQNGTVQNSILSRVTNPQNAIYCYWTHGPIFGCRPCIFVMCDNFNQNNTCFLQNSWDYEKSIRTYTGDTSYFSAEEYEIFQISRKSLI
;
A
#
# COMPACT_ATOMS: atom_id res chain seq x y z
N MET A 1 0.63 -0.56 26.19
CA MET A 1 1.51 -0.81 25.03
C MET A 1 2.96 -0.65 25.45
N VAL A 2 3.77 -1.72 25.43
CA VAL A 2 5.23 -1.62 25.60
C VAL A 2 5.80 -1.09 24.30
N LYS A 3 6.19 0.19 24.27
CA LYS A 3 6.50 0.88 23.00
C LYS A 3 7.82 0.45 22.34
N TYR A 4 8.71 -0.26 23.06
CA TYR A 4 10.01 -0.69 22.53
C TYR A 4 10.51 -1.98 23.22
N PRO A 5 9.85 -3.13 23.04
CA PRO A 5 10.27 -4.37 23.70
C PRO A 5 11.69 -4.78 23.29
N ASN A 6 12.06 -4.56 22.03
CA ASN A 6 13.40 -4.83 21.50
C ASN A 6 14.52 -4.19 22.34
N LYS A 7 14.32 -2.99 22.94
CA LYS A 7 15.34 -2.38 23.80
C LYS A 7 15.67 -3.19 25.05
N ILE A 8 14.69 -3.95 25.56
CA ILE A 8 14.88 -4.81 26.72
C ILE A 8 15.46 -6.15 26.26
N PHE A 9 14.86 -6.75 25.22
CA PHE A 9 15.27 -8.06 24.70
C PHE A 9 16.65 -8.08 24.03
N ASP A 10 17.06 -6.96 23.41
CA ASP A 10 18.36 -6.82 22.75
C ASP A 10 19.43 -6.22 23.67
N SER A 11 19.11 -6.00 24.94
CA SER A 11 20.08 -5.53 25.94
C SER A 11 21.13 -6.60 26.22
N GLU A 12 22.40 -6.22 26.31
CA GLU A 12 23.48 -7.12 26.74
C GLU A 12 23.23 -7.75 28.11
N ASN A 13 22.46 -7.05 28.95
CA ASN A 13 22.10 -7.52 30.30
C ASN A 13 20.82 -8.37 30.33
N PHE A 14 20.22 -8.72 29.18
CA PHE A 14 18.96 -9.46 29.15
C PHE A 14 19.06 -10.81 29.88
N THR A 15 20.16 -11.54 29.69
CA THR A 15 20.42 -12.82 30.36
C THR A 15 20.58 -12.70 31.88
N SER A 16 20.78 -11.50 32.43
CA SER A 16 20.85 -11.25 33.87
C SER A 16 19.51 -10.94 34.54
N LEU A 17 18.41 -10.89 33.76
CA LEU A 17 17.08 -10.63 34.30
C LEU A 17 16.67 -11.73 35.30
N GLN A 18 16.05 -11.31 36.41
CA GLN A 18 15.44 -12.24 37.35
C GLN A 18 14.26 -12.98 36.68
N GLU A 19 14.07 -14.27 37.00
CA GLU A 19 13.01 -15.12 36.42
C GLU A 19 11.63 -14.43 36.48
N ASN A 20 11.27 -13.85 37.64
CA ASN A 20 9.99 -13.18 37.81
C ASN A 20 9.81 -11.97 36.87
N ALA A 21 10.89 -11.24 36.57
CA ALA A 21 10.86 -10.13 35.62
C ALA A 21 10.68 -10.63 34.19
N LEU A 22 11.38 -11.70 33.80
CA LEU A 22 11.22 -12.34 32.50
C LEU A 22 9.78 -12.86 32.31
N VAL A 23 9.27 -13.62 33.29
CA VAL A 23 7.89 -14.13 33.32
C VAL A 23 6.88 -13.00 33.18
N SER A 24 7.05 -11.90 33.93
CA SER A 24 6.18 -10.72 33.85
C SER A 24 6.25 -10.00 32.51
N LEU A 25 7.40 -10.06 31.82
CA LEU A 25 7.60 -9.44 30.53
C LEU A 25 6.93 -10.25 29.41
N ILE A 26 7.16 -11.56 29.38
CA ILE A 26 6.61 -12.44 28.34
C ILE A 26 5.13 -12.79 28.57
N SER A 27 4.56 -12.56 29.75
CA SER A 27 3.11 -12.74 29.98
C SER A 27 2.25 -11.65 29.33
N ARG A 28 2.85 -10.53 28.89
CA ARG A 28 2.11 -9.36 28.41
C ARG A 28 1.48 -9.53 27.02
N ASP A 29 0.19 -9.34 26.91
CA ASP A 29 -0.50 -9.40 25.60
C ASP A 29 -0.17 -8.23 24.66
N ASP A 30 0.31 -7.12 25.21
CA ASP A 30 0.64 -5.89 24.47
C ASP A 30 2.12 -5.77 24.08
N LEU A 31 2.85 -6.89 24.15
CA LEU A 31 4.28 -6.97 23.81
C LEU A 31 4.45 -7.01 22.28
N GLN A 32 5.01 -5.94 21.73
CA GLN A 32 5.17 -5.69 20.28
C GLN A 32 6.34 -6.46 19.65
N MET A 33 6.31 -7.79 19.70
CA MET A 33 7.42 -8.63 19.22
C MET A 33 6.89 -9.93 18.62
N GLU A 34 7.50 -10.39 17.53
CA GLU A 34 7.22 -11.70 16.94
C GLU A 34 7.52 -12.82 17.94
N GLU A 35 6.66 -13.83 18.00
CA GLU A 35 6.78 -14.92 18.99
C GLU A 35 8.11 -15.68 18.87
N VAL A 36 8.61 -15.88 17.64
CA VAL A 36 9.90 -16.56 17.43
C VAL A 36 11.06 -15.81 18.07
N LYS A 37 11.04 -14.47 18.07
CA LYS A 37 12.07 -13.66 18.72
C LYS A 37 11.98 -13.77 20.23
N ILE A 38 10.77 -13.81 20.79
CA ILE A 38 10.55 -14.03 22.22
C ILE A 38 11.08 -15.41 22.62
N TRP A 39 10.76 -16.45 21.84
CA TRP A 39 11.25 -17.80 22.06
C TRP A 39 12.78 -17.86 22.07
N ASN A 40 13.44 -17.32 21.04
CA ASN A 40 14.90 -17.32 20.94
C ASN A 40 15.55 -16.66 22.15
N ARG A 41 15.02 -15.51 22.58
CA ARG A 41 15.52 -14.81 23.77
C ARG A 41 15.27 -15.60 25.06
N VAL A 42 14.12 -16.25 25.21
CA VAL A 42 13.83 -17.11 26.37
C VAL A 42 14.80 -18.30 26.42
N ILE A 43 15.13 -18.91 25.28
CA ILE A 43 16.12 -19.98 25.19
C ILE A 43 17.51 -19.47 25.56
N GLU A 44 17.95 -18.33 24.99
CA GLU A 44 19.22 -17.69 25.34
C GLU A 44 19.33 -17.41 26.84
N TRP A 45 18.27 -16.85 27.45
CA TRP A 45 18.21 -16.61 28.89
C TRP A 45 18.32 -17.92 29.68
N GLY A 46 17.57 -18.96 29.27
CA GLY A 46 17.59 -20.26 29.92
C GLY A 46 18.96 -20.94 29.87
N ILE A 47 19.66 -20.86 28.73
CA ILE A 47 21.03 -21.37 28.57
C ILE A 47 21.99 -20.61 29.49
N ALA A 48 21.88 -19.28 29.54
CA ALA A 48 22.74 -18.46 30.39
C ALA A 48 22.57 -18.75 31.90
N GLN A 49 21.39 -19.23 32.34
CA GLN A 49 21.18 -19.67 33.73
C GLN A 49 21.75 -21.08 34.02
N ASN A 50 22.20 -21.81 33.00
CA ASN A 50 22.73 -23.16 33.11
C ASN A 50 24.13 -23.22 32.47
N PRO A 51 25.18 -22.68 33.14
CA PRO A 51 26.50 -22.48 32.55
C PRO A 51 27.23 -23.78 32.16
N ASP A 52 26.81 -24.92 32.69
CA ASP A 52 27.39 -26.22 32.40
C ASP A 52 26.85 -26.85 31.09
N LEU A 53 25.90 -26.20 30.41
CA LEU A 53 25.36 -26.69 29.15
C LEU A 53 26.38 -26.57 28.00
N PRO A 54 26.50 -27.60 27.13
CA PRO A 54 27.30 -27.49 25.92
C PRO A 54 26.82 -26.36 25.02
N SER A 55 27.74 -25.74 24.26
CA SER A 55 27.39 -24.62 23.38
C SER A 55 26.52 -25.03 22.19
N ASN A 56 26.68 -26.25 21.67
CA ASN A 56 25.88 -26.76 20.56
C ASN A 56 24.71 -27.63 21.09
N PRO A 57 23.44 -27.28 20.82
CA PRO A 57 22.27 -28.08 21.21
C PRO A 57 22.28 -29.52 20.69
N GLU A 58 22.96 -29.79 19.58
CA GLU A 58 23.07 -31.17 19.03
C GLU A 58 23.86 -32.11 19.95
N ASP A 59 24.75 -31.56 20.80
CA ASP A 59 25.58 -32.32 21.74
C ASP A 59 24.89 -32.54 23.10
N TRP A 60 23.62 -32.13 23.25
CA TRP A 60 22.95 -32.15 24.54
C TRP A 60 22.42 -33.53 24.93
N SER A 61 22.71 -33.95 26.17
CA SER A 61 22.12 -35.14 26.78
C SER A 61 20.68 -34.87 27.23
N HIS A 62 19.99 -35.94 27.64
CA HIS A 62 18.64 -35.80 28.21
C HIS A 62 18.63 -34.95 29.49
N GLU A 63 19.66 -35.08 30.32
CA GLU A 63 19.84 -34.30 31.55
C GLU A 63 20.02 -32.81 31.25
N ASN A 64 20.73 -32.46 30.17
CA ASN A 64 20.89 -31.08 29.72
C ASN A 64 19.53 -30.45 29.33
N PHE A 65 18.71 -31.17 28.56
CA PHE A 65 17.36 -30.71 28.24
C PHE A 65 16.47 -30.61 29.48
N LEU A 66 16.60 -31.54 30.44
CA LEU A 66 15.83 -31.51 31.69
C LEU A 66 16.21 -30.32 32.58
N ALA A 67 17.50 -29.96 32.62
CA ALA A 67 17.98 -28.77 33.32
C ALA A 67 17.35 -27.51 32.71
N LEU A 68 17.46 -27.33 31.39
CA LEU A 68 16.85 -26.20 30.69
C LEU A 68 15.32 -26.16 30.89
N LYS A 69 14.64 -27.30 30.78
CA LYS A 69 13.20 -27.42 31.01
C LYS A 69 12.81 -26.97 32.41
N THR A 70 13.59 -27.33 33.42
CA THR A 70 13.36 -26.96 34.82
C THR A 70 13.50 -25.45 35.00
N THR A 71 14.55 -24.85 34.44
CA THR A 71 14.78 -23.40 34.45
C THR A 71 13.66 -22.63 33.75
N LEU A 72 13.19 -23.11 32.60
CA LEU A 72 12.18 -22.42 31.79
C LEU A 72 10.74 -22.78 32.17
N ARG A 73 10.51 -23.55 33.24
CA ARG A 73 9.19 -24.12 33.58
C ARG A 73 8.07 -23.09 33.64
N LYS A 74 8.34 -21.88 34.15
CA LYS A 74 7.33 -20.80 34.22
C LYS A 74 7.20 -20.02 32.90
N CYS A 75 8.21 -20.06 32.03
CA CYS A 75 8.23 -19.34 30.77
C CYS A 75 7.57 -20.14 29.64
N LEU A 76 7.80 -21.45 29.57
CA LEU A 76 7.29 -22.31 28.49
C LEU A 76 5.77 -22.22 28.27
N PRO A 77 4.92 -22.14 29.32
CA PRO A 77 3.47 -22.00 29.13
C PRO A 77 3.01 -20.64 28.60
N LEU A 78 3.90 -19.63 28.59
CA LEU A 78 3.59 -18.25 28.17
C LEU A 78 3.94 -17.97 26.70
N ILE A 79 4.61 -18.92 26.03
CA ILE A 79 4.96 -18.83 24.62
C ILE A 79 3.75 -19.19 23.76
N ARG A 80 3.45 -18.37 22.75
CA ARG A 80 2.30 -18.59 21.87
C ARG A 80 2.69 -19.44 20.65
N TYR A 81 3.06 -20.71 20.87
CA TYR A 81 3.57 -21.60 19.81
C TYR A 81 2.68 -21.65 18.55
N PHE A 82 1.36 -21.66 18.71
CA PHE A 82 0.40 -21.72 17.60
C PHE A 82 0.30 -20.44 16.77
N GLN A 83 1.00 -19.36 17.16
CA GLN A 83 1.09 -18.09 16.44
C GLN A 83 2.42 -17.95 15.68
N MET A 84 3.33 -18.92 15.81
CA MET A 84 4.58 -18.96 15.05
C MET A 84 4.33 -19.57 13.66
N SER A 85 5.14 -19.18 12.68
CA SER A 85 5.09 -19.81 11.36
C SER A 85 5.64 -21.25 11.42
N GLY A 86 5.29 -22.08 10.44
CA GLY A 86 5.84 -23.44 10.37
C GLY A 86 7.36 -23.48 10.22
N VAL A 87 7.92 -22.51 9.50
CA VAL A 87 9.38 -22.34 9.35
C VAL A 87 9.99 -22.03 10.72
N ASP A 88 9.42 -21.08 11.46
CA ASP A 88 9.94 -20.71 12.78
C ASP A 88 9.91 -21.90 13.76
N ILE A 89 8.86 -22.71 13.74
CA ILE A 89 8.76 -23.91 14.58
C ILE A 89 9.86 -24.91 14.22
N ILE A 90 10.07 -25.19 12.94
CA ILE A 90 11.06 -26.17 12.48
C ILE A 90 12.48 -25.70 12.80
N ASP A 91 12.79 -24.44 12.49
CA ASP A 91 14.16 -23.95 12.57
C ASP A 91 14.57 -23.59 14.01
N ASN A 92 13.62 -23.10 14.84
CA ASN A 92 13.94 -22.54 16.15
C ASN A 92 13.38 -23.35 17.33
N VAL A 93 12.22 -23.99 17.19
CA VAL A 93 11.57 -24.70 18.31
C VAL A 93 11.92 -26.19 18.32
N GLN A 94 11.92 -26.83 17.15
CA GLN A 94 12.20 -28.27 17.00
C GLN A 94 13.55 -28.71 17.61
N PRO A 95 14.66 -27.95 17.52
CA PRO A 95 15.92 -28.35 18.15
C PRO A 95 15.79 -28.56 19.66
N TYR A 96 14.86 -27.85 20.30
CA TYR A 96 14.61 -27.93 21.73
C TYR A 96 13.33 -28.68 22.10
N GLN A 97 12.72 -29.44 21.18
CA GLN A 97 11.43 -30.12 21.40
C GLN A 97 11.36 -30.95 22.70
N GLN A 98 12.50 -31.46 23.18
CA GLN A 98 12.58 -32.26 24.41
C GLN A 98 12.20 -31.49 25.68
N ILE A 99 12.27 -30.16 25.68
CA ILE A 99 11.86 -29.35 26.83
C ILE A 99 10.34 -29.15 26.89
N LEU A 100 9.62 -29.44 25.80
CA LEU A 100 8.17 -29.30 25.72
C LEU A 100 7.46 -30.54 26.26
N GLU A 101 6.23 -30.36 26.70
CA GLU A 101 5.38 -31.50 27.04
C GLU A 101 4.99 -32.28 25.78
N LYS A 102 4.99 -33.62 25.87
CA LYS A 102 4.76 -34.50 24.72
C LYS A 102 3.42 -34.24 24.02
N ASN A 103 2.38 -33.91 24.78
CA ASN A 103 1.06 -33.53 24.23
C ASN A 103 1.13 -32.21 23.44
N LEU A 104 1.81 -31.20 23.98
CA LEU A 104 1.98 -29.90 23.33
C LEU A 104 2.75 -30.05 22.01
N TRP A 105 3.87 -30.78 22.01
CA TRP A 105 4.63 -31.00 20.78
C TRP A 105 3.81 -31.71 19.70
N ASN A 106 3.08 -32.77 20.08
CA ASN A 106 2.20 -33.49 19.17
C ASN A 106 1.12 -32.58 18.57
N ASP A 107 0.55 -31.67 19.37
CA ASP A 107 -0.47 -30.74 18.90
C ASP A 107 0.10 -29.65 17.98
N ILE A 108 1.31 -29.17 18.24
CA ILE A 108 2.05 -28.27 17.33
C ILE A 108 2.24 -28.96 15.98
N VAL A 109 2.79 -30.17 15.96
CA VAL A 109 3.01 -30.94 14.72
C VAL A 109 1.71 -31.20 13.97
N LYS A 110 0.61 -31.53 14.67
CA LYS A 110 -0.72 -31.68 14.05
C LYS A 110 -1.19 -30.40 13.36
N LYS A 111 -1.01 -29.24 14.00
CA LYS A 111 -1.40 -27.93 13.45
C LYS A 111 -0.56 -27.53 12.25
N LEU A 112 0.73 -27.88 12.24
CA LEU A 112 1.59 -27.68 11.06
C LEU A 112 1.11 -28.50 9.86
N ALA A 113 0.72 -29.75 10.07
CA ALA A 113 0.25 -30.62 8.99
C ALA A 113 -1.19 -30.28 8.54
N ILE A 114 -2.07 -29.93 9.47
CA ILE A 114 -3.49 -29.66 9.22
C ILE A 114 -3.94 -28.46 10.07
N PRO A 115 -3.89 -27.22 9.53
CA PRO A 115 -4.12 -25.99 10.30
C PRO A 115 -5.48 -25.93 11.02
N ASN A 116 -6.52 -26.51 10.42
CA ASN A 116 -7.88 -26.49 10.97
C ASN A 116 -8.18 -27.63 11.96
N ARG A 117 -7.21 -28.49 12.29
CA ARG A 117 -7.44 -29.62 13.20
C ARG A 117 -7.63 -29.12 14.64
N PRO A 118 -8.60 -29.66 15.40
CA PRO A 118 -8.71 -29.38 16.83
C PRO A 118 -7.53 -29.99 17.60
N VAL A 119 -7.11 -29.31 18.67
CA VAL A 119 -6.02 -29.71 19.58
C VAL A 119 -6.51 -29.61 21.02
N SER A 120 -5.88 -30.34 21.94
CA SER A 120 -6.23 -30.29 23.37
C SER A 120 -5.41 -29.27 24.14
N SER A 121 -4.29 -28.82 23.58
CA SER A 121 -3.44 -27.77 24.14
C SER A 121 -4.17 -26.42 24.19
N ILE A 122 -3.93 -25.65 25.26
CA ILE A 122 -4.45 -24.28 25.39
C ILE A 122 -3.79 -23.41 24.31
N ILE A 123 -4.61 -22.76 23.49
CA ILE A 123 -4.15 -21.82 22.46
C ILE A 123 -4.22 -20.42 23.04
N LEU A 124 -3.06 -19.80 23.29
CA LEU A 124 -2.99 -18.40 23.65
C LEU A 124 -3.35 -17.53 22.42
N PRO A 125 -4.18 -16.47 22.59
CA PRO A 125 -4.52 -15.55 21.51
C PRO A 125 -3.26 -14.82 21.04
N PRO A 126 -3.16 -14.35 19.78
CA PRO A 126 -1.98 -13.62 19.31
C PRO A 126 -1.69 -12.38 20.17
N ARG A 127 -0.41 -12.00 20.32
CA ARG A 127 -0.04 -10.70 20.90
C ARG A 127 -0.59 -9.60 20.03
N ILE A 128 -1.06 -8.52 20.65
CA ILE A 128 -1.45 -7.32 19.92
C ILE A 128 -0.17 -6.70 19.39
N ILE A 129 0.27 -7.08 18.19
CA ILE A 129 1.33 -6.38 17.46
C ILE A 129 0.64 -5.20 16.77
N SER A 130 0.50 -4.10 17.49
CA SER A 130 0.43 -2.80 16.85
C SER A 130 1.74 -2.63 16.10
N THR A 131 1.73 -2.85 14.79
CA THR A 131 2.76 -2.25 13.94
C THR A 131 2.90 -0.82 14.44
N PRO A 132 4.09 -0.38 14.86
CA PRO A 132 4.29 1.03 15.05
C PRO A 132 4.08 1.59 13.65
N THR A 133 2.88 2.10 13.39
CA THR A 133 2.82 3.40 12.76
C THR A 133 3.75 4.23 13.62
N LEU A 134 5.02 4.33 13.17
CA LEU A 134 5.84 5.51 13.39
C LEU A 134 4.85 6.67 13.43
N PRO A 135 4.91 7.62 14.38
CA PRO A 135 4.08 8.80 14.28
C PRO A 135 4.27 9.22 12.85
N THR A 136 3.18 9.17 12.06
CA THR A 136 3.25 9.54 10.67
C THR A 136 3.89 10.90 10.81
N ARG A 137 5.14 11.05 10.35
CA ARG A 137 5.50 12.35 9.81
C ARG A 137 4.28 12.62 8.96
N VAL A 138 3.57 13.69 9.27
CA VAL A 138 2.48 14.14 8.40
C VAL A 138 3.24 14.49 7.12
N THR A 139 3.60 13.47 6.35
CA THR A 139 3.92 13.55 4.95
C THR A 139 2.62 14.08 4.45
N GLU A 140 2.63 15.38 4.15
CA GLU A 140 1.50 15.99 3.50
C GLU A 140 1.03 15.02 2.42
N PRO A 141 -0.28 14.76 2.35
CA PRO A 141 -0.79 13.82 1.37
C PRO A 141 -0.28 14.26 0.00
N PHE A 142 0.24 13.31 -0.79
CA PHE A 142 0.81 13.62 -2.10
C PHE A 142 -0.22 14.27 -3.04
N SER A 143 -1.51 14.05 -2.75
CA SER A 143 -2.67 14.58 -3.47
C SER A 143 -3.71 15.12 -2.50
N MET A 144 -4.40 16.19 -2.88
CA MET A 144 -5.60 16.69 -2.17
C MET A 144 -6.89 16.04 -2.66
N VAL A 145 -6.85 15.32 -3.79
CA VAL A 145 -8.05 14.79 -4.47
C VAL A 145 -8.13 13.26 -4.41
N ILE A 146 -7.02 12.56 -4.59
CA ILE A 146 -6.97 11.09 -4.66
C ILE A 146 -6.20 10.47 -3.49
N SER A 147 -6.59 9.26 -3.09
CA SER A 147 -5.86 8.46 -2.11
C SER A 147 -4.77 7.63 -2.78
N ASP A 148 -3.91 7.00 -1.97
CA ASP A 148 -2.95 6.01 -2.47
C ASP A 148 -3.63 4.83 -3.18
N GLU A 149 -4.83 4.44 -2.75
CA GLU A 149 -5.62 3.36 -3.38
C GLU A 149 -6.08 3.75 -4.78
N HIS A 150 -6.52 5.00 -4.96
CA HIS A 150 -6.82 5.55 -6.28
C HIS A 150 -5.59 5.56 -7.18
N ALA A 151 -4.43 6.00 -6.67
CA ALA A 151 -3.18 5.98 -7.42
C ALA A 151 -2.76 4.55 -7.82
N ALA A 152 -2.87 3.59 -6.91
CA ALA A 152 -2.59 2.17 -7.18
C ALA A 152 -3.54 1.58 -8.23
N LYS A 153 -4.81 2.01 -8.24
CA LYS A 153 -5.79 1.64 -9.27
C LYS A 153 -5.43 2.22 -10.63
N ILE A 154 -5.10 3.51 -10.71
CA ILE A 154 -4.64 4.13 -11.96
C ILE A 154 -3.37 3.43 -12.49
N ALA A 155 -2.41 3.11 -11.61
CA ALA A 155 -1.21 2.34 -11.94
C ALA A 155 -1.53 0.97 -12.56
N SER A 156 -2.53 0.27 -12.04
CA SER A 156 -2.96 -1.02 -12.62
C SER A 156 -3.55 -0.86 -14.02
N TRP A 157 -4.27 0.24 -14.28
CA TRP A 157 -4.83 0.54 -15.59
C TRP A 157 -3.78 0.88 -16.63
N ILE A 158 -2.69 1.54 -16.22
CA ILE A 158 -1.51 1.82 -17.05
C ILE A 158 -0.85 0.50 -17.49
N ASP A 159 -0.66 -0.43 -16.55
CA ASP A 159 -0.07 -1.75 -16.82
C ASP A 159 -1.07 -2.77 -17.43
N ARG A 160 -2.31 -2.34 -17.71
CA ARG A 160 -3.41 -3.19 -18.24
C ARG A 160 -3.67 -4.44 -17.40
N LYS A 161 -3.58 -4.33 -16.07
CA LYS A 161 -3.90 -5.43 -15.14
C LYS A 161 -5.40 -5.53 -14.87
N ASP A 162 -5.87 -6.76 -14.69
CA ASP A 162 -7.26 -7.05 -14.30
C ASP A 162 -7.54 -6.73 -12.83
N TYR A 163 -6.50 -6.72 -12.00
CA TYR A 163 -6.57 -6.44 -10.56
C TYR A 163 -5.70 -5.23 -10.19
N SER A 164 -6.21 -4.44 -9.24
CA SER A 164 -5.49 -3.28 -8.71
C SER A 164 -4.20 -3.69 -7.99
N TYR A 165 -3.17 -2.85 -8.10
CA TYR A 165 -2.06 -2.90 -7.16
C TYR A 165 -2.56 -2.60 -5.74
N SER A 166 -1.89 -3.17 -4.73
CA SER A 166 -1.97 -2.65 -3.37
C SER A 166 -1.18 -1.35 -3.27
N VAL A 167 -1.50 -0.52 -2.28
CA VAL A 167 -0.74 0.71 -1.99
C VAL A 167 0.76 0.41 -1.83
N THR A 168 1.10 -0.69 -1.15
CA THR A 168 2.47 -1.10 -0.87
C THR A 168 3.25 -1.64 -2.08
N ASN A 169 2.56 -2.13 -3.11
CA ASN A 169 3.21 -2.73 -4.29
C ASN A 169 2.98 -1.91 -5.58
N ASN A 170 2.48 -0.68 -5.46
CA ASN A 170 2.34 0.22 -6.60
C ASN A 170 3.73 0.56 -7.18
N PRO A 171 4.03 0.14 -8.44
CA PRO A 171 5.34 0.32 -9.04
C PRO A 171 5.57 1.72 -9.58
N TYR A 172 4.58 2.62 -9.50
CA TYR A 172 4.69 3.99 -9.98
C TYR A 172 4.81 4.98 -8.83
N GLU A 173 5.61 6.02 -9.07
CA GLU A 173 5.65 7.25 -8.29
C GLU A 173 4.83 8.33 -9.01
N PHE A 174 4.07 9.11 -8.25
CA PHE A 174 3.23 10.19 -8.74
C PHE A 174 3.82 11.52 -8.26
N GLU A 175 4.56 12.19 -9.14
CA GLU A 175 5.16 13.49 -8.87
C GLU A 175 4.18 14.61 -9.23
N LEU A 176 3.76 15.41 -8.25
CA LEU A 176 2.81 16.51 -8.46
C LEU A 176 3.45 17.65 -9.26
N LEU A 177 3.08 17.78 -10.53
CA LEU A 177 3.53 18.90 -11.38
C LEU A 177 2.70 20.15 -11.17
N LEU A 178 1.38 19.99 -11.08
CA LEU A 178 0.44 21.10 -11.05
C LEU A 178 -0.68 20.80 -10.06
N ARG A 179 -1.00 21.75 -9.17
CA ARG A 179 -2.24 21.79 -8.39
C ARG A 179 -2.96 23.13 -8.58
N GLY A 180 -4.26 23.13 -8.85
CA GLY A 180 -5.00 24.35 -9.16
C GLY A 180 -4.98 25.39 -8.07
N THR A 181 -5.14 24.99 -6.80
CA THR A 181 -5.03 25.93 -5.67
C THR A 181 -3.62 26.50 -5.47
N ARG A 182 -2.58 25.84 -5.98
CA ARG A 182 -1.17 26.29 -5.89
C ARG A 182 -0.73 27.11 -7.10
N ASP A 183 -1.04 26.64 -8.30
CA ASP A 183 -0.47 27.11 -9.57
C ASP A 183 -1.49 27.83 -10.46
N GLY A 184 -2.78 27.81 -10.09
CA GLY A 184 -3.88 28.44 -10.82
C GLY A 184 -4.65 27.47 -11.72
N PHE A 185 -5.91 27.81 -12.01
CA PHE A 185 -6.89 27.00 -12.77
C PHE A 185 -6.98 27.36 -14.25
N THR A 186 -5.88 27.81 -14.85
CA THR A 186 -5.91 28.36 -16.22
C THR A 186 -5.14 27.48 -17.20
N LYS A 187 -5.50 27.60 -18.48
CA LYS A 187 -4.70 27.05 -19.58
C LYS A 187 -3.23 27.49 -19.53
N ASP A 188 -2.96 28.71 -19.05
CA ASP A 188 -1.60 29.25 -19.04
C ASP A 188 -0.76 28.53 -17.98
N SER A 189 -1.34 28.28 -16.79
CA SER A 189 -0.73 27.43 -15.75
C SER A 189 -0.42 26.02 -16.29
N PHE A 190 -1.38 25.42 -17.01
CA PHE A 190 -1.20 24.11 -17.63
C PHE A 190 -0.04 24.11 -18.63
N TRP A 191 -0.04 25.01 -19.62
CA TRP A 191 0.99 25.03 -20.65
C TRP A 191 2.38 25.36 -20.10
N ASN A 192 2.48 26.22 -19.08
CA ASN A 192 3.77 26.56 -18.48
C ASN A 192 4.44 25.37 -17.79
N LEU A 193 3.65 24.43 -17.25
CA LEU A 193 4.16 23.31 -16.45
C LEU A 193 4.14 21.96 -17.17
N CYS A 194 3.25 21.80 -18.15
CA CYS A 194 2.97 20.51 -18.80
C CYS A 194 3.35 20.44 -20.29
N ASP A 195 3.78 21.54 -20.93
CA ASP A 195 4.20 21.51 -22.34
C ASP A 195 5.32 20.47 -22.57
N LYS A 196 5.09 19.56 -23.52
CA LYS A 196 5.96 18.44 -23.91
C LYS A 196 6.29 17.43 -22.81
N ARG A 197 5.66 17.55 -21.63
CA ARG A 197 5.79 16.56 -20.55
C ARG A 197 4.98 15.32 -20.91
N THR A 198 5.57 14.16 -20.69
CA THR A 198 4.98 12.85 -21.00
C THR A 198 4.56 12.13 -19.72
N HIS A 199 3.80 11.05 -19.85
CA HIS A 199 3.36 10.24 -18.71
C HIS A 199 2.60 11.08 -17.67
N LEU A 200 1.60 11.81 -18.13
CA LEU A 200 0.81 12.71 -17.29
C LEU A 200 -0.52 12.09 -16.91
N VAL A 201 -0.87 12.16 -15.63
CA VAL A 201 -2.20 11.83 -15.11
C VAL A 201 -2.89 13.12 -14.68
N VAL A 202 -4.01 13.44 -15.32
CA VAL A 202 -4.88 14.56 -14.96
C VAL A 202 -5.95 14.05 -14.01
N ILE A 203 -6.16 14.76 -12.90
CA ILE A 203 -7.16 14.49 -11.86
C ILE A 203 -7.98 15.76 -11.64
N ILE A 204 -9.31 15.64 -11.62
CA ILE A 204 -10.24 16.72 -11.31
C ILE A 204 -11.24 16.26 -10.26
N LYS A 205 -11.39 17.04 -9.20
CA LYS A 205 -12.55 16.97 -8.30
C LYS A 205 -13.62 17.90 -8.83
N VAL A 206 -14.81 17.39 -9.13
CA VAL A 206 -15.89 18.20 -9.69
C VAL A 206 -16.60 19.02 -8.59
N LYS A 207 -16.69 20.32 -8.80
CA LYS A 207 -17.25 21.30 -7.85
C LYS A 207 -18.67 20.97 -7.44
N GLY A 208 -18.89 20.94 -6.12
CA GLY A 208 -20.22 20.67 -5.55
C GLY A 208 -20.62 19.20 -5.59
N THR A 209 -19.69 18.29 -5.90
CA THR A 209 -19.93 16.84 -5.95
C THR A 209 -18.76 16.07 -5.33
N ASN A 210 -18.92 14.76 -5.17
CA ASN A 210 -17.84 13.85 -4.81
C ASN A 210 -17.18 13.19 -6.04
N GLU A 211 -17.56 13.59 -7.26
CA GLU A 211 -17.05 12.98 -8.49
C GLU A 211 -15.58 13.34 -8.70
N ILE A 212 -14.77 12.32 -9.01
CA ILE A 212 -13.38 12.46 -9.41
C ILE A 212 -13.24 11.93 -10.83
N LEU A 213 -12.85 12.80 -11.74
CA LEU A 213 -12.67 12.52 -13.16
C LEU A 213 -11.20 12.69 -13.53
N GLY A 214 -10.73 11.99 -14.56
CA GLY A 214 -9.35 12.11 -14.96
C GLY A 214 -9.02 11.44 -16.28
N GLY A 215 -7.74 11.54 -16.65
CA GLY A 215 -7.21 10.87 -17.82
C GLY A 215 -5.71 10.73 -17.76
N TYR A 216 -5.21 9.68 -18.39
CA TYR A 216 -3.79 9.40 -18.53
C TYR A 216 -3.36 9.67 -19.97
N ASN A 217 -2.30 10.47 -20.13
CA ASN A 217 -1.67 10.79 -21.39
C ASN A 217 -0.17 10.44 -21.34
N PRO A 218 0.26 9.31 -21.94
CA PRO A 218 1.68 8.94 -21.97
C PRO A 218 2.50 9.78 -22.96
N VAL A 219 1.89 10.37 -24.00
CA VAL A 219 2.63 11.04 -25.08
C VAL A 219 2.79 12.55 -24.89
N GLY A 220 2.10 13.13 -23.91
CA GLY A 220 2.14 14.56 -23.59
C GLY A 220 1.34 15.44 -24.54
N TRP A 221 1.22 16.73 -24.19
CA TRP A 221 0.65 17.77 -25.05
C TRP A 221 1.75 18.70 -25.54
N ASP A 222 1.65 19.14 -26.79
CA ASP A 222 2.65 20.02 -27.40
C ASP A 222 2.00 21.36 -27.78
N LYS A 223 2.48 22.45 -27.17
CA LYS A 223 2.11 23.81 -27.55
C LYS A 223 2.86 24.17 -28.82
N GLN A 224 2.22 24.02 -29.96
CA GLN A 224 2.77 24.48 -31.24
C GLN A 224 2.69 26.01 -31.34
N TRP A 225 3.66 26.61 -32.02
CA TRP A 225 3.79 28.06 -32.18
C TRP A 225 2.96 28.61 -33.36
N ASP A 226 2.60 27.76 -34.32
CA ASP A 226 1.93 28.18 -35.57
C ASP A 226 0.39 28.29 -35.42
N ASP A 227 -0.12 28.44 -34.19
CA ASP A 227 -1.53 28.60 -33.80
C ASP A 227 -2.52 27.52 -34.28
N LEU A 228 -2.07 26.52 -35.04
CA LEU A 228 -2.91 25.42 -35.50
C LEU A 228 -3.00 24.30 -34.44
N PRO A 229 -4.21 23.79 -34.16
CA PRO A 229 -4.36 22.65 -33.30
C PRO A 229 -3.81 21.39 -33.95
N ALA A 230 -3.27 20.47 -33.13
CA ALA A 230 -2.69 19.22 -33.59
C ALA A 230 -3.24 18.03 -32.82
N THR A 231 -3.34 16.87 -33.48
CA THR A 231 -3.65 15.60 -32.82
C THR A 231 -2.37 14.81 -32.58
N LYS A 232 -2.31 14.12 -31.44
CA LYS A 232 -1.24 13.16 -31.13
C LYS A 232 -1.81 11.78 -31.01
N SER A 233 -1.23 10.86 -31.79
CA SER A 233 -1.67 9.47 -31.82
C SER A 233 -1.22 8.72 -30.57
N CYS A 234 -2.13 8.00 -29.91
CA CYS A 234 -1.80 7.22 -28.71
C CYS A 234 -2.76 6.05 -28.49
N ASN A 235 -2.23 4.83 -28.29
CA ASN A 235 -3.02 3.64 -27.96
C ASN A 235 -3.21 3.42 -26.45
N ASP A 236 -2.33 4.02 -25.64
CA ASP A 236 -2.23 3.72 -24.21
C ASP A 236 -2.86 4.80 -23.33
N SER A 237 -3.38 5.87 -23.93
CA SER A 237 -4.20 6.83 -23.22
C SER A 237 -5.53 6.21 -22.79
N PHE A 238 -6.05 6.71 -21.68
CA PHE A 238 -7.39 6.36 -21.19
C PHE A 238 -7.94 7.53 -20.37
N ILE A 239 -9.25 7.61 -20.29
CA ILE A 239 -9.97 8.50 -19.38
C ILE A 239 -10.71 7.67 -18.34
N PHE A 240 -11.03 8.26 -17.19
CA PHE A 240 -11.65 7.53 -16.10
C PHE A 240 -12.51 8.40 -15.18
N SER A 241 -13.37 7.70 -14.45
CA SER A 241 -14.04 8.19 -13.24
C SER A 241 -13.69 7.27 -12.09
N LEU A 242 -13.33 7.84 -10.93
CA LEU A 242 -12.97 7.06 -9.73
C LEU A 242 -14.17 6.90 -8.80
N GLN A 243 -14.18 5.76 -8.11
CA GLN A 243 -15.17 5.49 -7.09
C GLN A 243 -14.85 6.36 -5.88
N ASN A 244 -15.77 7.23 -5.47
CA ASN A 244 -15.57 8.09 -4.31
C ASN A 244 -16.92 8.52 -3.73
N GLY A 245 -17.09 8.32 -2.42
CA GLY A 245 -18.33 8.62 -1.70
C GLY A 245 -19.56 7.95 -2.32
N THR A 246 -20.41 8.73 -2.98
CA THR A 246 -21.67 8.29 -3.61
C THR A 246 -21.48 7.62 -4.97
N VAL A 247 -20.31 7.77 -5.62
CA VAL A 247 -20.01 7.08 -6.87
C VAL A 247 -19.69 5.63 -6.54
N GLN A 248 -20.53 4.68 -6.99
CA GLN A 248 -20.44 3.28 -6.59
C GLN A 248 -19.34 2.49 -7.29
N ASN A 249 -18.98 2.82 -8.53
CA ASN A 249 -18.01 2.07 -9.32
C ASN A 249 -17.10 3.01 -10.11
N SER A 250 -15.81 2.65 -10.21
CA SER A 250 -14.89 3.35 -11.10
C SER A 250 -15.11 2.90 -12.54
N ILE A 251 -14.96 3.83 -13.48
CA ILE A 251 -15.08 3.60 -14.91
C ILE A 251 -13.72 3.87 -15.54
N LEU A 252 -13.21 2.92 -16.30
CA LEU A 252 -12.04 3.06 -17.17
C LEU A 252 -12.51 3.04 -18.61
N SER A 253 -12.15 4.03 -19.42
CA SER A 253 -12.47 4.10 -20.84
C SER A 253 -11.19 4.28 -21.64
N ARG A 254 -10.85 3.30 -22.48
CA ARG A 254 -9.61 3.33 -23.28
C ARG A 254 -9.86 3.93 -24.65
N VAL A 255 -8.78 4.33 -25.32
CA VAL A 255 -8.84 4.83 -26.69
C VAL A 255 -9.31 3.74 -27.65
N THR A 256 -10.24 4.09 -28.53
CA THR A 256 -10.69 3.29 -29.68
C THR A 256 -10.17 3.83 -31.00
N ASN A 257 -9.90 5.15 -31.09
CA ASN A 257 -9.30 5.78 -32.26
C ASN A 257 -7.96 6.47 -31.89
N PRO A 258 -6.83 5.76 -32.05
CA PRO A 258 -5.52 6.24 -31.62
C PRO A 258 -5.13 7.59 -32.20
N GLN A 259 -5.46 7.86 -33.47
CA GLN A 259 -5.09 9.10 -34.17
C GLN A 259 -5.72 10.36 -33.56
N ASN A 260 -6.82 10.19 -32.83
CA ASN A 260 -7.58 11.26 -32.20
C ASN A 260 -7.45 11.26 -30.67
N ALA A 261 -6.60 10.42 -30.09
CA ALA A 261 -6.53 10.22 -28.64
C ALA A 261 -6.28 11.53 -27.88
N ILE A 262 -5.32 12.33 -28.33
CA ILE A 262 -4.91 13.56 -27.65
C ILE A 262 -5.03 14.73 -28.63
N TYR A 263 -5.67 15.81 -28.19
CA TYR A 263 -5.77 17.04 -28.95
C TYR A 263 -4.98 18.15 -28.26
N CYS A 264 -4.13 18.82 -29.02
CA CYS A 264 -3.28 19.90 -28.56
C CYS A 264 -3.84 21.21 -29.12
N TYR A 265 -4.46 22.01 -28.27
CA TYR A 265 -4.98 23.31 -28.66
C TYR A 265 -4.60 24.37 -27.63
N TRP A 266 -3.76 25.33 -28.04
CA TRP A 266 -3.07 26.27 -27.14
C TRP A 266 -4.02 27.20 -26.35
N THR A 267 -5.27 27.38 -26.82
CA THR A 267 -6.31 28.14 -26.12
C THR A 267 -7.03 27.35 -25.03
N HIS A 268 -6.69 26.07 -24.84
CA HIS A 268 -7.33 25.17 -23.90
C HIS A 268 -6.30 24.53 -22.96
N GLY A 269 -6.77 23.92 -21.87
CA GLY A 269 -5.96 23.07 -21.01
C GLY A 269 -5.79 21.65 -21.57
N PRO A 270 -5.80 20.62 -20.72
CA PRO A 270 -5.83 19.23 -21.15
C PRO A 270 -7.06 18.92 -22.02
N ILE A 271 -6.83 18.22 -23.13
CA ILE A 271 -7.89 17.65 -23.98
C ILE A 271 -7.61 16.19 -24.31
N PHE A 272 -8.61 15.34 -24.10
CA PHE A 272 -8.67 13.95 -24.56
C PHE A 272 -9.76 13.78 -25.63
N GLY A 273 -9.46 13.09 -26.72
CA GLY A 273 -10.29 13.00 -27.92
C GLY A 273 -10.16 14.23 -28.83
N CYS A 274 -10.61 14.12 -30.08
CA CYS A 274 -10.59 15.23 -31.04
C CYS A 274 -11.90 15.42 -31.80
N ARG A 275 -12.65 14.35 -32.10
CA ARG A 275 -13.81 14.42 -33.02
C ARG A 275 -14.99 13.53 -32.59
N PRO A 276 -15.85 14.00 -31.66
CA PRO A 276 -15.74 15.23 -30.87
C PRO A 276 -14.83 15.00 -29.62
N CYS A 277 -14.21 16.07 -29.08
CA CYS A 277 -13.29 15.98 -27.93
C CYS A 277 -14.02 15.50 -26.67
N ILE A 278 -13.64 14.39 -26.07
CA ILE A 278 -14.42 13.79 -24.98
C ILE A 278 -14.30 14.59 -23.70
N PHE A 279 -13.09 14.96 -23.31
CA PHE A 279 -12.81 15.59 -22.03
C PHE A 279 -11.99 16.84 -22.28
N VAL A 280 -12.60 17.99 -22.00
CA VAL A 280 -12.03 19.30 -22.30
C VAL A 280 -12.02 20.16 -21.05
N MET A 281 -10.88 20.82 -20.78
CA MET A 281 -10.75 21.87 -19.78
C MET A 281 -10.50 23.22 -20.47
N CYS A 282 -11.44 24.16 -20.37
CA CYS A 282 -11.37 25.47 -21.03
C CYS A 282 -11.26 26.64 -20.05
N ASP A 283 -10.69 27.75 -20.52
CA ASP A 283 -10.66 29.03 -19.82
C ASP A 283 -10.10 28.93 -18.39
N ASN A 284 -10.96 29.22 -17.40
CA ASN A 284 -10.69 29.11 -15.98
C ASN A 284 -11.48 27.94 -15.40
N PHE A 285 -10.80 26.83 -15.15
CA PHE A 285 -11.39 25.51 -14.92
C PHE A 285 -12.30 25.46 -13.68
N ASN A 286 -12.15 26.37 -12.71
CA ASN A 286 -12.93 26.39 -11.48
C ASN A 286 -14.16 27.32 -11.49
N GLN A 287 -14.47 27.92 -12.65
CA GLN A 287 -15.54 28.91 -12.82
C GLN A 287 -16.41 28.60 -14.05
N ASN A 288 -17.64 29.09 -14.03
CA ASN A 288 -18.56 29.18 -15.18
C ASN A 288 -18.83 27.87 -15.95
N ASN A 289 -18.52 26.71 -15.36
CA ASN A 289 -18.70 25.39 -15.98
C ASN A 289 -18.01 25.26 -17.35
N THR A 290 -16.79 25.75 -17.45
CA THR A 290 -15.99 25.77 -18.69
C THR A 290 -15.37 24.41 -19.03
N CYS A 291 -15.34 23.46 -18.11
CA CYS A 291 -14.93 22.09 -18.39
C CYS A 291 -16.13 21.27 -18.84
N PHE A 292 -15.92 20.32 -19.75
CA PHE A 292 -17.01 19.46 -20.19
C PHE A 292 -16.60 18.06 -20.61
N LEU A 293 -17.57 17.16 -20.54
CA LEU A 293 -17.55 15.82 -21.10
C LEU A 293 -18.60 15.68 -22.21
N GLN A 294 -18.29 15.01 -23.31
CA GLN A 294 -19.26 14.65 -24.36
C GLN A 294 -19.03 13.23 -24.89
N ASN A 295 -20.05 12.66 -25.51
CA ASN A 295 -19.94 11.34 -26.14
C ASN A 295 -19.08 11.42 -27.40
N SER A 296 -18.21 10.42 -27.61
CA SER A 296 -17.38 10.31 -28.81
C SER A 296 -17.04 8.84 -29.07
N TRP A 297 -16.60 8.56 -30.29
CA TRP A 297 -16.08 7.26 -30.71
C TRP A 297 -14.56 7.15 -30.56
N ASP A 298 -13.90 8.19 -30.02
CA ASP A 298 -12.45 8.17 -29.79
C ASP A 298 -12.05 7.36 -28.54
N TYR A 299 -12.99 7.13 -27.61
CA TYR A 299 -12.82 6.26 -26.42
C TYR A 299 -14.04 5.35 -26.20
N GLU A 300 -13.83 4.20 -25.56
CA GLU A 300 -14.78 3.08 -25.46
C GLU A 300 -16.16 3.44 -24.87
N LYS A 301 -16.19 4.29 -23.84
CA LYS A 301 -17.42 4.64 -23.09
C LYS A 301 -17.34 5.98 -22.38
N SER A 302 -18.51 6.55 -22.08
CA SER A 302 -18.62 7.72 -21.20
C SER A 302 -18.17 7.38 -19.78
N ILE A 303 -17.50 8.33 -19.13
CA ILE A 303 -17.05 8.24 -17.74
C ILE A 303 -17.97 8.98 -16.76
N ARG A 304 -19.02 9.63 -17.26
CA ARG A 304 -19.99 10.38 -16.46
C ARG A 304 -21.41 10.16 -16.99
N THR A 305 -22.36 10.01 -16.08
CA THR A 305 -23.79 9.92 -16.43
C THR A 305 -24.39 11.33 -16.43
N TYR A 306 -25.04 11.72 -17.52
CA TYR A 306 -25.70 13.01 -17.68
C TYR A 306 -26.81 12.92 -18.73
N THR A 307 -27.69 13.93 -18.76
CA THR A 307 -28.74 14.08 -19.77
C THR A 307 -28.28 15.03 -20.87
N GLY A 308 -28.61 14.73 -22.13
CA GLY A 308 -28.20 15.52 -23.29
C GLY A 308 -26.84 15.12 -23.89
N ASP A 309 -26.28 15.99 -24.74
CA ASP A 309 -25.09 15.68 -25.54
C ASP A 309 -23.77 16.07 -24.84
N THR A 310 -23.82 16.97 -23.85
CA THR A 310 -22.63 17.51 -23.19
C THR A 310 -22.89 17.77 -21.70
N SER A 311 -21.94 17.37 -20.86
CA SER A 311 -21.94 17.59 -19.42
C SER A 311 -20.93 18.66 -19.04
N TYR A 312 -21.42 19.84 -18.66
CA TYR A 312 -20.58 20.94 -18.23
C TYR A 312 -20.34 20.91 -16.71
N PHE A 313 -19.15 21.31 -16.27
CA PHE A 313 -18.78 21.38 -14.86
C PHE A 313 -17.60 22.31 -14.60
N SER A 314 -17.40 22.64 -13.32
CA SER A 314 -16.22 23.36 -12.83
C SER A 314 -15.41 22.44 -11.92
N ALA A 315 -14.09 22.62 -11.89
CA ALA A 315 -13.20 21.99 -10.92
C ALA A 315 -13.33 22.64 -9.54
N GLU A 316 -13.44 21.83 -8.49
CA GLU A 316 -13.18 22.26 -7.11
C GLU A 316 -11.67 22.34 -6.86
N GLU A 317 -10.98 21.30 -7.33
CA GLU A 317 -9.53 21.17 -7.35
C GLU A 317 -9.15 20.37 -8.59
N TYR A 318 -7.97 20.64 -9.15
CA TYR A 318 -7.37 19.78 -10.16
C TYR A 318 -5.88 19.58 -9.88
N GLU A 319 -5.40 18.40 -10.19
CA GLU A 319 -4.00 18.02 -10.03
C GLU A 319 -3.51 17.31 -11.29
N ILE A 320 -2.26 17.58 -11.67
CA ILE A 320 -1.57 16.87 -12.74
C ILE A 320 -0.31 16.27 -12.16
N PHE A 321 -0.19 14.95 -12.29
CA PHE A 321 0.97 14.20 -11.86
C PHE A 321 1.77 13.75 -13.07
N GLN A 322 3.10 13.88 -13.00
CA GLN A 322 4.00 13.11 -13.85
C GLN A 322 4.27 11.78 -13.16
N ILE A 323 4.11 10.68 -13.90
CA ILE A 323 4.34 9.35 -13.34
C ILE A 323 5.61 8.73 -13.88
N SER A 324 6.31 8.01 -13.02
CA SER A 324 7.51 7.25 -13.38
C SER A 324 7.53 5.91 -12.64
N ARG A 325 8.16 4.89 -13.23
CA ARG A 325 8.37 3.61 -12.52
C ARG A 325 9.40 3.82 -11.42
N LYS A 326 9.10 3.35 -10.22
CA LYS A 326 10.05 3.27 -9.12
C LYS A 326 11.22 2.40 -9.55
N SER A 327 12.43 2.89 -9.32
CA SER A 327 13.62 2.06 -9.49
C SER A 327 13.61 0.97 -8.42
N LEU A 328 13.80 -0.29 -8.82
CA LEU A 328 14.08 -1.36 -7.87
C LEU A 328 15.46 -1.07 -7.27
N ILE A 329 15.50 -0.67 -6.01
CA ILE A 329 16.74 -0.53 -5.23
C ILE A 329 17.04 -1.86 -4.57
#